data_AF-A0A6A6R2K7-F1
#
_entry.id   AF-A0A6A6R2K7-F1
#
_cell.length_a   1.000
_cell.length_b   1.000
_cell.length_c   1.000
_cell.angle_alpha   90.00
_cell.angle_beta   90.00
_cell.angle_gamma   90.00
#
_symmetry.space_group_name_H-M   'P 1'
#
loop_
_entity.id
_entity.type
_entity.pdbx_description
1 polymer ?
#
loop_
_entity_poly.entity_id
_entity_poly.type
_entity_poly.pdbx_seq_one_letter_code
_entity_poly.pdbx_strand_id
1 'polypeptide(L)'
;MLGHHLSTKQTAGKGLQVDKLYVAEQIKYADKCYLAMTIDREKYCPAIILRKNGGIDIETVAKEHPEQLLTFHFSVTKGITPEILDRIAAPLGTGPAETHSLGEILRGMHRSFVAKAATLLEINLLVRSADGSFTCPDAKFTFDNAAENRQTELNIGNVVNGAGLDMATNDAIAYHGGASANFLDAGGQATQATMQKAFEIILRDERMNTLFVNIYGGIIRPVVRLQGTNAELGLKLVEEADLGLHTESDFGKAA
;
A
#
# COMPACT_ATOMS: atom_id res chain seq x y z
N MET A 1 20.17 -15.58 -16.24
CA MET A 1 20.35 -16.39 -15.00
C MET A 1 21.01 -15.52 -13.94
N LEU A 2 20.94 -15.91 -12.66
CA LEU A 2 21.52 -15.17 -11.53
C LEU A 2 22.99 -14.80 -11.80
N GLY A 3 23.37 -13.54 -11.56
CA GLY A 3 24.70 -13.00 -11.85
C GLY A 3 24.97 -12.67 -13.33
N HIS A 4 24.05 -12.98 -14.24
CA HIS A 4 24.14 -12.59 -15.65
C HIS A 4 23.24 -11.38 -15.96
N HIS A 5 23.46 -10.79 -17.14
CA HIS A 5 22.63 -9.70 -17.65
C HIS A 5 21.46 -10.26 -18.48
N LEU A 6 20.23 -9.84 -18.16
CA LEU A 6 19.01 -10.16 -18.89
C LEU A 6 18.57 -8.95 -19.71
N SER A 7 18.37 -9.16 -21.01
CA SER A 7 17.83 -8.14 -21.92
C SER A 7 16.47 -8.61 -22.46
N THR A 8 15.45 -7.80 -22.26
CA THR A 8 14.08 -8.01 -22.77
C THR A 8 13.60 -6.79 -23.57
N LYS A 9 12.46 -6.93 -24.27
CA LYS A 9 11.77 -5.80 -24.89
C LYS A 9 11.46 -4.68 -23.87
N GLN A 10 11.12 -5.04 -22.62
CA GLN A 10 10.82 -4.05 -21.57
C GLN A 10 12.06 -3.29 -21.08
N THR A 11 13.25 -3.88 -21.21
CA THR A 11 14.52 -3.21 -20.84
C THR A 11 15.10 -2.35 -21.97
N ALA A 12 14.40 -2.22 -23.10
CA ALA A 12 14.88 -1.52 -24.29
C ALA A 12 16.29 -1.95 -24.74
N GLY A 13 16.62 -3.24 -24.58
CA GLY A 13 17.94 -3.79 -24.92
C GLY A 13 19.05 -3.53 -23.90
N LYS A 14 18.79 -2.78 -22.82
CA LYS A 14 19.75 -2.64 -21.72
C LYS A 14 19.78 -3.94 -20.93
N GLY A 15 20.88 -4.69 -21.00
CA GLY A 15 21.07 -5.84 -20.13
C GLY A 15 21.02 -5.40 -18.67
N LEU A 16 20.05 -5.89 -17.90
CA LEU A 16 19.97 -5.67 -16.46
C LEU A 16 20.58 -6.86 -15.73
N GLN A 17 21.45 -6.60 -14.75
CA GLN A 17 22.00 -7.66 -13.92
C GLN A 17 20.89 -8.34 -13.11
N VAL A 18 20.89 -9.67 -13.09
CA VAL A 18 19.93 -10.47 -12.33
C VAL A 18 20.52 -10.77 -10.95
N ASP A 19 20.07 -10.04 -9.93
CA ASP A 19 20.57 -10.20 -8.54
C ASP A 19 19.73 -11.16 -7.70
N LYS A 20 18.50 -11.44 -8.11
CA LYS A 20 17.55 -12.29 -7.37
C LYS A 20 16.78 -13.21 -8.31
N LEU A 21 16.45 -14.40 -7.82
CA LEU A 21 15.55 -15.35 -8.48
C LEU A 21 14.33 -15.57 -7.60
N TYR A 22 13.15 -15.51 -8.21
CA TYR A 22 11.91 -15.94 -7.59
C TYR A 22 11.65 -17.39 -8.02
N VAL A 23 11.70 -18.32 -7.07
CA VAL A 23 11.45 -19.75 -7.31
C VAL A 23 10.11 -20.09 -6.67
N ALA A 24 9.16 -20.52 -7.49
CA ALA A 24 7.80 -20.85 -7.08
C ALA A 24 7.39 -22.22 -7.63
N GLU A 25 6.37 -22.82 -7.01
CA GLU A 25 5.77 -24.04 -7.51
C GLU A 25 5.12 -23.82 -8.89
N GLN A 26 5.22 -24.83 -9.76
CA GLN A 26 4.53 -24.80 -11.04
C GLN A 26 3.03 -25.00 -10.83
N ILE A 27 2.25 -23.99 -11.20
CA ILE A 27 0.79 -24.04 -11.11
C ILE A 27 0.23 -24.82 -12.31
N LYS A 28 -0.52 -25.89 -12.02
CA LYS A 28 -1.28 -26.65 -13.02
C LYS A 28 -2.64 -26.00 -13.24
N TYR A 29 -3.08 -25.92 -14.49
CA TYR A 29 -4.34 -25.29 -14.80
C TYR A 29 -5.03 -25.84 -16.04
N ALA A 30 -6.35 -25.70 -16.05
CA ALA A 30 -7.20 -26.13 -17.16
C ALA A 30 -7.33 -25.03 -18.21
N ASP A 31 -7.45 -23.78 -17.77
CA ASP A 31 -7.63 -22.62 -18.65
C ASP A 31 -6.96 -21.37 -18.06
N LYS A 32 -6.71 -20.39 -18.91
CA LYS A 32 -6.05 -19.14 -18.56
C LYS A 32 -6.69 -17.95 -19.28
N CYS A 33 -6.88 -16.86 -18.56
CA CYS A 33 -7.37 -15.60 -19.09
C CYS A 33 -6.43 -14.44 -18.73
N TYR A 34 -6.69 -13.32 -19.38
CA TYR A 34 -6.10 -12.03 -19.06
C TYR A 34 -7.14 -11.20 -18.32
N LEU A 35 -6.74 -10.57 -17.23
CA LEU A 35 -7.59 -9.67 -16.46
C LEU A 35 -6.81 -8.40 -16.10
N ALA A 36 -7.40 -7.23 -16.33
CA ALA A 36 -6.82 -5.98 -15.86
C ALA A 36 -7.89 -5.03 -15.33
N MET A 37 -7.50 -4.17 -14.39
CA MET A 37 -8.27 -3.05 -13.88
C MET A 37 -7.51 -1.77 -14.16
N THR A 38 -8.14 -0.80 -14.84
CA THR A 38 -7.51 0.45 -15.26
C THR A 38 -8.53 1.59 -15.32
N ILE A 39 -8.09 2.77 -15.76
CA ILE A 39 -8.94 3.95 -15.95
C ILE A 39 -9.21 4.11 -17.45
N ASP A 40 -10.49 4.02 -17.84
CA ASP A 40 -10.93 4.40 -19.18
C ASP A 40 -10.98 5.93 -19.25
N ARG A 41 -10.04 6.52 -19.98
CA ARG A 41 -9.91 7.97 -20.12
C ARG A 41 -10.95 8.59 -21.05
N GLU A 42 -11.53 7.81 -21.96
CA GLU A 42 -12.58 8.31 -22.85
C GLU A 42 -13.92 8.40 -22.12
N LYS A 43 -14.17 7.45 -21.21
CA LYS A 43 -15.40 7.42 -20.39
C LYS A 43 -15.26 7.99 -18.99
N TYR A 44 -14.05 8.41 -18.61
CA TYR A 44 -13.74 9.01 -17.31
C TYR A 44 -14.17 8.14 -16.12
N CYS A 45 -14.02 6.82 -16.23
CA CYS A 45 -14.41 5.88 -15.19
C CYS A 45 -13.49 4.65 -15.16
N PRO A 46 -13.41 3.93 -14.03
CA PRO A 46 -12.60 2.73 -13.97
C PRO A 46 -13.25 1.60 -14.79
N ALA A 47 -12.40 0.77 -15.37
CA ALA A 47 -12.79 -0.32 -16.24
C ALA A 47 -12.02 -1.58 -15.89
N ILE A 48 -12.70 -2.72 -16.03
CA ILE A 48 -12.10 -4.04 -16.00
C ILE A 48 -12.04 -4.54 -17.44
N ILE A 49 -10.86 -4.96 -17.88
CA ILE A 49 -10.64 -5.56 -19.19
C ILE A 49 -10.42 -7.05 -18.98
N LEU A 50 -11.18 -7.85 -19.69
CA LEU A 50 -11.10 -9.30 -19.66
C LEU A 50 -10.84 -9.81 -21.08
N ARG A 51 -9.95 -10.79 -21.20
CA ARG A 51 -9.81 -11.57 -22.43
C ARG A 51 -9.62 -13.04 -22.13
N LYS A 52 -10.33 -13.89 -22.88
CA LYS A 52 -10.12 -15.34 -22.88
C LYS A 52 -8.76 -15.66 -23.51
N ASN A 53 -8.10 -16.74 -23.08
CA ASN A 53 -6.81 -17.21 -23.61
C ASN A 53 -5.64 -16.23 -23.33
N GLY A 54 -5.29 -16.05 -22.05
CA GLY A 54 -4.19 -15.17 -21.60
C GLY A 54 -2.78 -15.65 -21.99
N GLY A 55 -1.77 -14.85 -21.64
CA GLY A 55 -0.34 -15.20 -21.81
C GLY A 55 0.25 -14.77 -23.14
N ILE A 56 -0.34 -13.75 -23.75
CA ILE A 56 0.12 -13.09 -24.96
C ILE A 56 0.30 -11.61 -24.60
N ASP A 57 1.16 -10.93 -25.35
CA ASP A 57 1.35 -9.48 -25.29
C ASP A 57 0.04 -8.73 -25.57
N ILE A 58 -0.52 -8.08 -24.54
CA ILE A 58 -1.86 -7.50 -24.63
C ILE A 58 -1.88 -6.26 -25.52
N GLU A 59 -0.76 -5.55 -25.63
CA GLU A 59 -0.58 -4.38 -26.47
C GLU A 59 -0.74 -4.71 -27.96
N THR A 60 -0.26 -5.88 -28.38
CA THR A 60 -0.46 -6.39 -29.74
C THR A 60 -1.93 -6.71 -29.98
N VAL A 61 -2.58 -7.40 -29.04
CA VAL A 61 -4.01 -7.72 -29.11
C VAL A 61 -4.87 -6.45 -29.17
N ALA A 62 -4.58 -5.45 -28.36
CA ALA A 62 -5.32 -4.20 -28.35
C ALA A 62 -5.25 -3.44 -29.69
N LYS A 63 -4.18 -3.63 -30.47
CA LYS A 63 -4.01 -3.01 -31.80
C LYS A 63 -4.64 -3.83 -32.92
N GLU A 64 -4.43 -5.14 -32.92
CA GLU A 64 -4.78 -6.02 -34.05
C GLU A 64 -6.14 -6.68 -33.87
N HIS A 65 -6.55 -6.96 -32.64
CA HIS A 65 -7.76 -7.72 -32.29
C HIS A 65 -8.51 -7.12 -31.09
N PRO A 66 -8.87 -5.82 -31.12
CA PRO A 66 -9.53 -5.15 -29.99
C PRO A 66 -10.88 -5.77 -29.61
N GLU A 67 -11.56 -6.44 -30.54
CA GLU A 67 -12.83 -7.15 -30.32
C GLU A 67 -12.72 -8.32 -29.34
N GLN A 68 -11.50 -8.81 -29.08
CA GLN A 68 -11.25 -9.88 -28.11
C GLN A 68 -11.14 -9.37 -26.67
N LEU A 69 -11.16 -8.05 -26.47
CA LEU A 69 -11.09 -7.39 -25.17
C LEU A 69 -12.50 -7.00 -24.72
N LEU A 70 -12.99 -7.65 -23.68
CA LEU A 70 -14.26 -7.34 -23.05
C LEU A 70 -14.03 -6.28 -21.96
N THR A 71 -14.67 -5.12 -22.10
CA THR A 71 -14.52 -4.01 -21.16
C THR A 71 -15.78 -3.83 -20.31
N PHE A 72 -15.60 -3.78 -19.00
CA PHE A 72 -16.66 -3.62 -18.00
C PHE A 72 -16.40 -2.39 -17.15
N HIS A 73 -17.22 -1.37 -17.32
CA HIS A 73 -17.15 -0.14 -16.54
C HIS A 73 -17.85 -0.29 -15.19
N PHE A 74 -17.23 0.22 -14.12
CA PHE A 74 -17.80 0.18 -12.78
C PHE A 74 -17.60 1.52 -12.03
N SER A 75 -18.19 1.66 -10.84
CA SER A 75 -18.03 2.84 -10.01
C SER A 75 -16.98 2.59 -8.93
N VAL A 76 -16.02 3.49 -8.78
CA VAL A 76 -15.01 3.42 -7.70
C VAL A 76 -15.68 3.32 -6.33
N THR A 77 -16.71 4.11 -6.09
CA THR A 77 -17.41 4.19 -4.80
C THR A 77 -18.23 2.94 -4.51
N LYS A 78 -18.92 2.39 -5.52
CA LYS A 78 -19.72 1.16 -5.34
C LYS A 78 -18.85 -0.11 -5.36
N GLY A 79 -17.67 -0.04 -5.97
CA GLY A 79 -16.76 -1.16 -6.12
C GLY A 79 -17.31 -2.27 -7.01
N ILE A 80 -16.95 -3.52 -6.68
CA ILE A 80 -17.36 -4.72 -7.42
C ILE A 80 -18.66 -5.26 -6.86
N THR A 81 -19.77 -4.84 -7.46
CA THR A 81 -21.12 -5.30 -7.12
C THR A 81 -21.41 -6.71 -7.69
N PRO A 82 -22.45 -7.41 -7.22
CA PRO A 82 -22.86 -8.69 -7.80
C PRO A 82 -23.16 -8.59 -9.30
N GLU A 83 -23.79 -7.50 -9.76
CA GLU A 83 -24.19 -7.35 -11.16
C GLU A 83 -22.98 -7.19 -12.10
N ILE A 84 -21.93 -6.48 -11.67
CA ILE A 84 -20.70 -6.39 -12.46
C ILE A 84 -19.93 -7.71 -12.42
N LEU A 85 -19.91 -8.39 -11.26
CA LEU A 85 -19.27 -9.70 -11.13
C LEU A 85 -19.92 -10.72 -12.07
N ASP A 86 -21.25 -10.81 -12.08
CA ASP A 86 -21.99 -11.72 -12.96
C ASP A 86 -21.73 -11.42 -14.44
N ARG A 87 -21.63 -10.15 -14.81
CA ARG A 87 -21.30 -9.73 -16.19
C ARG A 87 -19.88 -10.14 -16.60
N ILE A 88 -18.91 -10.10 -15.69
CA ILE A 88 -17.51 -10.51 -15.94
C ILE A 88 -17.39 -12.05 -15.94
N ALA A 89 -18.13 -12.71 -15.06
CA ALA A 89 -18.19 -14.17 -14.91
C ALA A 89 -18.84 -14.86 -16.11
N ALA A 90 -19.93 -14.30 -16.64
CA ALA A 90 -20.71 -14.85 -17.74
C ALA A 90 -19.87 -15.27 -18.97
N PRO A 91 -18.99 -14.42 -19.55
CA PRO A 91 -18.17 -14.83 -20.69
C PRO A 91 -17.22 -15.96 -20.33
N LEU A 92 -16.73 -16.07 -19.09
CA LEU A 92 -15.85 -17.16 -18.66
C LEU A 92 -16.57 -18.50 -18.42
N GLY A 93 -17.91 -18.48 -18.38
CA GLY A 93 -18.71 -19.69 -18.11
C GLY A 93 -18.40 -20.27 -16.74
N THR A 94 -18.28 -19.41 -15.73
CA THR A 94 -17.92 -19.83 -14.36
C THR A 94 -19.10 -20.44 -13.62
N GLY A 95 -18.84 -21.51 -12.88
CA GLY A 95 -19.77 -22.06 -11.89
C GLY A 95 -19.76 -21.24 -10.58
N PRO A 96 -20.60 -21.60 -9.59
CA PRO A 96 -20.74 -20.83 -8.35
C PRO A 96 -19.44 -20.64 -7.57
N ALA A 97 -18.63 -21.70 -7.42
CA ALA A 97 -17.34 -21.64 -6.72
C ALA A 97 -16.33 -20.71 -7.42
N GLU A 98 -16.31 -20.76 -8.75
CA GLU A 98 -15.43 -19.94 -9.59
C GLU A 98 -15.84 -18.48 -9.59
N THR A 99 -17.14 -18.21 -9.68
CA THR A 99 -17.67 -16.85 -9.56
C THR A 99 -17.34 -16.26 -8.19
N HIS A 100 -17.42 -17.06 -7.12
CA HIS A 100 -17.01 -16.63 -5.79
C HIS A 100 -15.51 -16.29 -5.74
N SER A 101 -14.65 -17.19 -6.23
CA SER A 101 -13.19 -17.00 -6.27
C SER A 101 -12.79 -15.78 -7.11
N LEU A 102 -13.39 -15.61 -8.29
CA LEU A 102 -13.20 -14.44 -9.15
C LEU A 102 -13.63 -13.15 -8.45
N GLY A 103 -14.74 -13.19 -7.72
CA GLY A 103 -15.23 -12.07 -6.93
C GLY A 103 -14.24 -11.62 -5.86
N GLU A 104 -13.62 -12.56 -5.14
CA GLU A 104 -12.59 -12.26 -4.14
C GLU A 104 -11.37 -11.57 -4.77
N ILE A 105 -10.90 -12.07 -5.92
CA ILE A 105 -9.80 -11.46 -6.67
C ILE A 105 -10.17 -10.05 -7.11
N LEU A 106 -11.32 -9.85 -7.75
CA LEU A 106 -11.76 -8.55 -8.25
C LEU A 106 -11.95 -7.51 -7.12
N ARG A 107 -12.52 -7.93 -5.98
CA ARG A 107 -12.63 -7.06 -4.80
C ARG A 107 -11.26 -6.72 -4.22
N GLY A 108 -10.34 -7.68 -4.17
CA GLY A 108 -8.95 -7.43 -3.76
C GLY A 108 -8.21 -6.47 -4.69
N MET A 109 -8.39 -6.63 -6.00
CA MET A 109 -7.90 -5.68 -7.00
C MET A 109 -8.50 -4.31 -6.79
N HIS A 110 -9.83 -4.18 -6.61
CA HIS A 110 -10.48 -2.89 -6.37
C HIS A 110 -9.97 -2.21 -5.10
N ARG A 111 -9.84 -2.93 -3.98
CA ARG A 111 -9.25 -2.41 -2.74
C ARG A 111 -7.84 -1.87 -3.00
N SER A 112 -7.00 -2.64 -3.68
CA SER A 112 -5.63 -2.24 -4.01
C SER A 112 -5.60 -1.04 -4.96
N PHE A 113 -6.50 -1.01 -5.95
CA PHE A 113 -6.61 0.04 -6.96
C PHE A 113 -6.90 1.39 -6.32
N VAL A 114 -7.83 1.41 -5.37
CA VAL A 114 -8.21 2.62 -4.63
C VAL A 114 -7.16 2.99 -3.59
N ALA A 115 -6.77 2.05 -2.73
CA ALA A 115 -5.85 2.35 -1.62
C ALA A 115 -4.47 2.81 -2.12
N LYS A 116 -3.97 2.21 -3.20
CA LYS A 116 -2.63 2.49 -3.74
C LYS A 116 -2.60 3.53 -4.84
N ALA A 117 -3.74 4.13 -5.17
CA ALA A 117 -3.89 5.01 -6.33
C ALA A 117 -3.28 4.36 -7.60
N ALA A 118 -3.65 3.10 -7.84
CA ALA A 118 -3.17 2.39 -9.02
C ALA A 118 -3.82 2.95 -10.29
N THR A 119 -3.06 3.01 -11.37
CA THR A 119 -3.56 3.35 -12.72
C THR A 119 -3.75 2.09 -13.57
N LEU A 120 -3.03 1.02 -13.25
CA LEU A 120 -3.17 -0.30 -13.84
C LEU A 120 -2.89 -1.37 -12.79
N LEU A 121 -3.79 -2.35 -12.68
CA LEU A 121 -3.51 -3.63 -12.05
C LEU A 121 -3.79 -4.71 -13.10
N GLU A 122 -2.75 -5.36 -13.58
CA GLU A 122 -2.81 -6.39 -14.60
C GLU A 122 -2.47 -7.74 -13.99
N ILE A 123 -3.25 -8.77 -14.33
CA ILE A 123 -3.03 -10.17 -13.99
C ILE A 123 -2.95 -10.94 -15.31
N ASN A 124 -1.74 -11.40 -15.64
CA ASN A 124 -1.45 -12.12 -16.88
C ASN A 124 -0.41 -13.20 -16.59
N LEU A 125 -0.77 -14.32 -15.99
CA LEU A 125 -2.03 -15.05 -16.23
C LEU A 125 -3.02 -14.99 -15.07
N LEU A 126 -4.31 -14.94 -15.37
CA LEU A 126 -5.36 -15.38 -14.43
C LEU A 126 -5.72 -16.82 -14.76
N VAL A 127 -5.55 -17.70 -13.79
CA VAL A 127 -5.49 -19.14 -14.02
C VAL A 127 -6.66 -19.84 -13.35
N ARG A 128 -7.36 -20.71 -14.09
CA ARG A 128 -8.48 -21.51 -13.59
C ARG A 128 -8.04 -22.92 -13.22
N SER A 129 -8.22 -23.27 -11.95
CA SER A 129 -7.91 -24.58 -11.39
C SER A 129 -9.11 -25.53 -11.50
N ALA A 130 -8.84 -26.85 -11.45
CA ALA A 130 -9.88 -27.87 -11.57
C ALA A 130 -10.84 -27.92 -10.37
N ASP A 131 -10.44 -27.38 -9.23
CA ASP A 131 -11.26 -27.26 -8.01
C ASP A 131 -12.22 -26.06 -8.04
N GLY A 132 -12.23 -25.30 -9.14
CA GLY A 132 -13.05 -24.11 -9.31
C GLY A 132 -12.47 -22.85 -8.65
N SER A 133 -11.19 -22.86 -8.26
CA SER A 133 -10.49 -21.65 -7.83
C SER A 133 -9.82 -20.92 -9.00
N PHE A 134 -9.67 -19.60 -8.84
CA PHE A 134 -8.79 -18.79 -9.66
C PHE A 134 -7.49 -18.46 -8.91
N THR A 135 -6.37 -18.45 -9.63
CA THR A 135 -5.05 -18.09 -9.10
C THR A 135 -4.36 -17.08 -10.00
N CYS A 136 -3.54 -16.21 -9.43
CA CYS A 136 -2.83 -15.14 -10.13
C CYS A 136 -1.31 -15.37 -10.03
N PRO A 137 -0.68 -16.15 -10.93
CA PRO A 137 0.75 -16.44 -10.85
C PRO A 137 1.63 -15.23 -11.18
N ASP A 138 1.10 -14.30 -11.97
CA ASP A 138 1.82 -13.10 -12.39
C ASP A 138 0.91 -11.89 -12.35
N ALA A 139 1.47 -10.78 -11.88
CA ALA A 139 0.75 -9.53 -11.75
C ALA A 139 1.70 -8.35 -11.96
N LYS A 140 1.21 -7.33 -12.67
CA LYS A 140 1.93 -6.10 -12.96
C LYS A 140 1.09 -4.90 -12.53
N PHE A 141 1.64 -4.11 -11.61
CA PHE A 141 0.97 -2.94 -11.07
C PHE A 141 1.67 -1.67 -11.54
N THR A 142 0.89 -0.67 -11.93
CA THR A 142 1.36 0.68 -12.23
C THR A 142 0.60 1.65 -11.33
N PHE A 143 1.34 2.53 -10.67
CA PHE A 143 0.80 3.50 -9.72
C PHE A 143 0.85 4.91 -10.27
N ASP A 144 -0.01 5.79 -9.75
CA ASP A 144 0.05 7.22 -10.04
C ASP A 144 1.20 7.85 -9.26
N ASN A 145 2.22 8.35 -9.97
CA ASN A 145 3.35 9.05 -9.36
C ASN A 145 2.89 10.30 -8.57
N ALA A 146 1.80 10.96 -8.97
CA ALA A 146 1.29 12.11 -8.22
C ALA A 146 0.73 11.73 -6.84
N ALA A 147 0.45 10.45 -6.61
CA ALA A 147 0.00 9.93 -5.33
C ALA A 147 1.14 9.54 -4.38
N GLU A 148 2.41 9.58 -4.82
CA GLU A 148 3.56 9.10 -4.04
C GLU A 148 3.60 9.66 -2.61
N ASN A 149 3.40 10.96 -2.45
CA ASN A 149 3.44 11.65 -1.15
C ASN A 149 2.36 11.20 -0.16
N ARG A 150 1.29 10.55 -0.62
CA ARG A 150 0.20 10.02 0.21
C ARG A 150 0.21 8.49 0.31
N GLN A 151 1.17 7.82 -0.33
CA GLN A 151 1.39 6.37 -0.26
C GLN A 151 2.35 6.00 0.89
N THR A 152 2.15 6.59 2.07
CA THR A 152 2.97 6.33 3.26
C THR A 152 2.32 5.23 4.09
N GLU A 153 2.71 3.98 3.88
CA GLU A 153 2.11 2.84 4.61
C GLU A 153 2.43 2.83 6.12
N LEU A 154 3.45 3.55 6.58
CA LEU A 154 3.78 3.71 7.99
C LEU A 154 4.50 5.06 8.14
N ASN A 155 3.96 5.98 8.92
CA ASN A 155 4.53 7.34 8.99
C ASN A 155 4.62 7.94 10.40
N ILE A 156 4.03 7.32 11.41
CA ILE A 156 4.06 7.81 12.79
C ILE A 156 4.88 6.86 13.66
N GLY A 157 6.10 7.29 13.98
CA GLY A 157 6.90 6.66 15.02
C GLY A 157 6.38 7.11 16.38
N ASN A 158 6.32 6.24 17.38
CA ASN A 158 5.90 6.61 18.72
C ASN A 158 6.93 6.24 19.80
N VAL A 159 6.99 7.06 20.86
CA VAL A 159 7.74 6.77 22.09
C VAL A 159 6.80 6.91 23.27
N VAL A 160 6.61 5.84 24.03
CA VAL A 160 5.65 5.81 25.13
C VAL A 160 6.28 5.23 26.40
N ASN A 161 5.88 5.69 27.58
CA ASN A 161 6.33 5.11 28.85
C ASN A 161 5.28 4.16 29.44
N GLY A 162 5.36 2.89 29.05
CA GLY A 162 4.53 1.80 29.54
C GLY A 162 3.76 1.13 28.41
N ALA A 163 3.92 -0.20 28.31
CA ALA A 163 3.30 -1.03 27.28
C ALA A 163 1.79 -0.84 27.12
N GLY A 164 1.03 -0.66 28.22
CA GLY A 164 -0.42 -0.41 28.16
C GLY A 164 -0.77 0.92 27.51
N LEU A 165 0.03 1.95 27.78
CA LEU A 165 -0.12 3.26 27.16
C LEU A 165 0.32 3.22 25.70
N ASP A 166 1.34 2.43 25.34
CA ASP A 166 1.80 2.26 23.96
C ASP A 166 0.72 1.63 23.08
N MET A 167 0.11 0.53 23.56
CA MET A 167 -1.04 -0.09 22.89
C MET A 167 -2.19 0.89 22.69
N ALA A 168 -2.57 1.63 23.75
CA ALA A 168 -3.63 2.64 23.66
C ALA A 168 -3.27 3.80 22.71
N THR A 169 -2.01 4.17 22.63
CA THR A 169 -1.51 5.21 21.71
C THR A 169 -1.59 4.73 20.26
N ASN A 170 -1.21 3.48 19.99
CA ASN A 170 -1.35 2.87 18.67
C ASN A 170 -2.81 2.75 18.25
N ASP A 171 -3.68 2.33 19.16
CA ASP A 171 -5.12 2.27 18.92
C ASP A 171 -5.71 3.66 18.63
N ALA A 172 -5.27 4.70 19.36
CA ALA A 172 -5.69 6.08 19.12
C ALA A 172 -5.21 6.61 17.75
N ILE A 173 -3.95 6.35 17.40
CA ILE A 173 -3.39 6.69 16.08
C ILE A 173 -4.21 6.04 14.97
N ALA A 174 -4.50 4.73 15.11
CA ALA A 174 -5.32 4.00 14.16
C ALA A 174 -6.77 4.53 14.08
N TYR A 175 -7.38 4.84 15.24
CA TYR A 175 -8.73 5.40 15.32
C TYR A 175 -8.86 6.74 14.57
N HIS A 176 -7.80 7.54 14.58
CA HIS A 176 -7.73 8.81 13.85
C HIS A 176 -7.18 8.69 12.42
N GLY A 177 -7.03 7.46 11.89
CA GLY A 177 -6.62 7.20 10.51
C GLY A 177 -5.13 7.30 10.24
N GLY A 178 -4.30 7.36 11.29
CA GLY A 178 -2.84 7.24 11.19
C GLY A 178 -2.37 5.78 11.23
N ALA A 179 -1.09 5.55 10.91
CA ALA A 179 -0.46 4.24 10.97
C ALA A 179 0.81 4.27 11.82
N SER A 180 0.73 3.66 13.01
CA SER A 180 1.89 3.48 13.89
C SER A 180 2.94 2.59 13.23
N ALA A 181 4.18 3.06 13.24
CA ALA A 181 5.30 2.36 12.63
C ALA A 181 5.99 1.36 13.56
N ASN A 182 5.79 1.56 14.86
CA ASN A 182 6.43 0.80 15.91
C ASN A 182 5.52 0.65 17.13
N PHE A 183 5.98 -0.22 18.01
CA PHE A 183 5.56 -0.37 19.40
C PHE A 183 6.84 -0.15 20.23
N LEU A 184 6.93 0.93 21.00
CA LEU A 184 8.15 1.28 21.74
C LEU A 184 7.85 1.84 23.13
N ASP A 185 7.97 0.94 24.10
CA ASP A 185 7.94 1.23 25.53
C ASP A 185 9.34 1.64 26.05
N ALA A 186 9.48 2.90 26.43
CA ALA A 186 10.67 3.48 27.06
C ALA A 186 10.79 3.17 28.58
N GLY A 187 9.84 2.40 29.12
CA GLY A 187 9.72 1.99 30.52
C GLY A 187 8.95 2.99 31.38
N GLY A 188 8.20 2.50 32.37
CA GLY A 188 7.34 3.33 33.24
C GLY A 188 8.06 4.39 34.12
N GLN A 189 9.39 4.39 34.12
CA GLN A 189 10.22 5.48 34.63
C GLN A 189 11.13 5.94 33.49
N ALA A 190 10.58 6.72 32.56
CA ALA A 190 11.35 7.25 31.44
C ALA A 190 12.49 8.14 31.97
N THR A 191 13.72 7.82 31.59
CA THR A 191 14.93 8.58 31.93
C THR A 191 15.48 9.24 30.66
N GLN A 192 16.34 10.26 30.81
CA GLN A 192 17.01 10.88 29.67
C GLN A 192 17.74 9.84 28.79
N ALA A 193 18.41 8.86 29.41
CA ALA A 193 19.15 7.82 28.68
C ALA A 193 18.23 6.85 27.93
N THR A 194 17.07 6.50 28.48
CA THR A 194 16.10 5.63 27.78
C THR A 194 15.40 6.36 26.65
N MET A 195 15.07 7.64 26.83
CA MET A 195 14.51 8.50 25.78
C MET A 195 15.49 8.72 24.64
N GLN A 196 16.77 8.98 24.93
CA GLN A 196 17.79 9.14 23.89
C GLN A 196 17.92 7.89 23.01
N LYS A 197 17.97 6.70 23.62
CA LYS A 197 18.00 5.44 22.88
C LYS A 197 16.72 5.20 22.06
N ALA A 198 15.55 5.55 22.62
CA ALA A 198 14.29 5.48 21.90
C ALA A 198 14.29 6.35 20.64
N PHE A 199 14.76 7.59 20.74
CA PHE A 199 14.91 8.48 19.60
C PHE A 199 15.94 7.97 18.59
N GLU A 200 17.09 7.45 19.03
CA GLU A 200 18.07 6.84 18.13
C GLU A 200 17.49 5.66 17.32
N ILE A 201 16.61 4.87 17.92
CA ILE A 201 15.94 3.75 17.24
C ILE A 201 14.96 4.27 16.18
N ILE A 202 14.14 5.26 16.53
CA ILE A 202 13.11 5.79 15.63
C ILE A 202 13.71 6.61 14.50
N LEU A 203 14.72 7.43 14.78
CA LEU A 203 15.37 8.29 13.78
C LEU A 203 16.20 7.51 12.74
N ARG A 204 16.49 6.23 13.00
CA ARG A 204 17.10 5.32 12.00
C ARG A 204 16.10 4.78 10.98
N ASP A 205 14.80 4.89 11.26
CA ASP A 205 13.76 4.38 10.38
C ASP A 205 13.38 5.45 9.35
N GLU A 206 13.94 5.34 8.14
CA GLU A 206 13.69 6.28 7.03
C GLU A 206 12.23 6.34 6.57
N ARG A 207 11.38 5.40 7.02
CA ARG A 207 9.93 5.44 6.76
C ARG A 207 9.25 6.55 7.56
N MET A 208 9.86 7.00 8.66
CA MET A 208 9.26 7.92 9.63
C MET A 208 9.37 9.37 9.20
N ASN A 209 8.21 10.04 9.11
CA ASN A 209 8.14 11.48 8.87
C ASN A 209 7.47 12.24 10.02
N THR A 210 6.84 11.53 10.97
CA THR A 210 6.14 12.09 12.12
C THR A 210 6.51 11.29 13.37
N LEU A 211 6.72 11.98 14.49
CA LEU A 211 7.04 11.40 15.79
C LEU A 211 5.97 11.79 16.82
N PHE A 212 5.38 10.79 17.48
CA PHE A 212 4.36 10.94 18.51
C PHE A 212 4.92 10.50 19.87
N VAL A 213 5.20 11.46 20.74
CA VAL A 213 5.74 11.18 22.08
C VAL A 213 4.61 11.27 23.11
N ASN A 214 4.30 10.15 23.77
CA ASN A 214 3.24 10.08 24.78
C ASN A 214 3.80 9.61 26.12
N ILE A 215 4.11 10.55 27.00
CA ILE A 215 4.70 10.26 28.32
C ILE A 215 3.71 10.65 29.42
N TYR A 216 3.24 9.68 30.19
CA TYR A 216 2.30 9.88 31.29
C TYR A 216 2.94 9.55 32.63
N GLY A 217 3.02 10.55 33.53
CA GLY A 217 3.64 10.41 34.85
C GLY A 217 5.18 10.36 34.79
N GLY A 218 5.83 11.32 35.45
CA GLY A 218 7.28 11.45 35.50
C GLY A 218 7.71 12.82 36.02
N ILE A 219 8.93 12.93 36.55
CA ILE A 219 9.50 14.19 37.10
C ILE A 219 10.08 15.07 35.97
N ILE A 220 10.17 14.55 34.74
CA ILE A 220 10.80 15.22 33.61
C ILE A 220 9.78 16.11 32.91
N ARG A 221 10.04 17.43 32.88
CA ARG A 221 9.32 18.38 32.01
C ARG A 221 9.98 18.36 30.62
N PRO A 222 9.31 17.82 29.59
CA PRO A 222 9.88 17.78 28.24
C PRO A 222 9.99 19.20 27.67
N VAL A 223 11.06 19.44 26.91
CA VAL A 223 11.16 20.60 26.00
C VAL A 223 10.75 20.14 24.61
N VAL A 224 9.76 20.79 24.02
CA VAL A 224 9.24 20.50 22.68
C VAL A 224 9.86 21.48 21.69
N ARG A 225 10.61 20.94 20.73
CA ARG A 225 11.14 21.68 19.59
C ARG A 225 10.59 21.08 18.31
N LEU A 226 9.97 21.89 17.46
CA LEU A 226 9.46 21.50 16.15
C LEU A 226 10.32 22.13 15.05
N GLN A 227 10.58 21.37 13.99
CA GLN A 227 11.31 21.85 12.82
C GLN A 227 10.65 21.30 11.54
N GLY A 228 10.35 22.16 10.58
CA GLY A 228 9.68 21.79 9.33
C GLY A 228 8.53 22.72 8.95
N THR A 229 7.76 22.33 7.94
CA THR A 229 6.57 23.08 7.50
C THR A 229 5.53 23.11 8.62
N ASN A 230 4.99 24.30 8.91
CA ASN A 230 4.06 24.56 10.03
C ASN A 230 4.64 24.41 11.45
N ALA A 231 5.96 24.35 11.64
CA ALA A 231 6.56 24.26 12.98
C ALA A 231 6.14 25.40 13.92
N GLU A 232 6.04 26.64 13.43
CA GLU A 232 5.55 27.78 14.21
C GLU A 232 4.09 27.62 14.65
N LEU A 233 3.23 27.11 13.76
CA LEU A 233 1.83 26.82 14.07
C LEU A 233 1.73 25.69 15.09
N GLY A 234 2.53 24.64 14.93
CA GLY A 234 2.61 23.52 15.87
C GLY A 234 3.05 23.95 17.26
N LEU A 235 4.05 24.84 17.38
CA LEU A 235 4.51 25.35 18.68
C LEU A 235 3.42 26.18 19.36
N LYS A 236 2.68 27.02 18.61
CA LYS A 236 1.52 27.76 19.15
C LYS A 236 0.42 26.83 19.67
N LEU A 237 0.10 25.77 18.93
CA LEU A 237 -0.90 24.79 19.36
C LEU A 237 -0.49 24.07 20.65
N VAL A 238 0.80 23.80 20.84
CA VAL A 238 1.34 23.18 22.06
C VAL A 238 1.28 24.15 23.24
N GLU A 239 1.58 25.44 23.03
CA GLU A 239 1.47 26.49 24.05
C GLU A 239 0.01 26.72 24.47
N GLU A 240 -0.91 26.77 23.51
CA GLU A 240 -2.34 26.98 23.75
C GLU A 240 -3.00 25.80 24.47
N ALA A 241 -2.43 24.58 24.37
CA ALA A 241 -2.95 23.39 25.01
C ALA A 241 -2.68 23.31 26.52
N ASP A 242 -1.87 24.21 27.08
CA ASP A 242 -1.54 24.32 28.51
C ASP A 242 -1.15 22.98 29.18
N LEU A 243 -0.36 22.17 28.46
CA LEU A 243 0.03 20.81 28.88
C LEU A 243 1.21 20.79 29.86
N GLY A 244 1.68 21.95 30.31
CA GLY A 244 2.89 22.06 31.15
C GLY A 244 4.21 21.73 30.44
N LEU A 245 4.22 21.78 29.10
CA LEU A 245 5.37 21.55 28.23
C LEU A 245 6.11 22.86 27.95
N HIS A 246 7.45 22.85 27.94
CA HIS A 246 8.23 24.02 27.51
C HIS A 246 8.46 23.94 26.01
N THR A 247 8.08 24.97 25.26
CA THR A 247 8.35 25.08 23.82
C THR A 247 9.61 25.90 23.59
N GLU A 248 10.53 25.42 22.74
CA GLU A 248 11.72 26.18 22.36
C GLU A 248 12.07 25.93 20.88
N SER A 249 12.32 27.00 20.16
CA SER A 249 12.59 27.00 18.72
C SER A 249 14.10 26.88 18.42
N ASP A 250 14.93 27.46 19.28
CA ASP A 250 16.38 27.44 19.17
C ASP A 250 16.96 26.11 19.69
N PHE A 251 17.83 25.48 18.89
CA PHE A 251 18.42 24.19 19.28
C PHE A 251 19.33 24.29 20.50
N GLY A 252 20.06 25.40 20.65
CA GLY A 252 21.02 25.59 21.75
C GLY A 252 20.34 25.90 23.08
N LYS A 253 19.13 26.46 23.05
CA LYS A 253 18.29 26.68 24.24
C LYS A 253 17.42 25.48 24.59
N ALA A 254 17.08 24.65 23.61
CA ALA A 254 16.26 23.45 23.81
C ALA A 254 17.04 22.25 24.40
N ALA A 255 18.37 22.26 24.26
CA ALA A 255 19.30 21.24 24.77
C ALA A 255 19.83 21.60 26.17
#